data_AF-A0A971CYN4-F1
#
_entry.id   AF-A0A971CYN4-F1
#
_cell.length_a   1.000
_cell.length_b   1.000
_cell.length_c   1.000
_cell.angle_alpha   90.00
_cell.angle_beta   90.00
_cell.angle_gamma   90.00
#
_symmetry.space_group_name_H-M   'P 1'
#
loop_
_entity.id
_entity.type
_entity.pdbx_description
1 polymer ?
#
loop_
_entity_poly.entity_id
_entity_poly.type
_entity_poly.pdbx_seq_one_letter_code
_entity_poly.pdbx_strand_id
1 'polypeptide(L)'
;MKRKAIAIITVLLLAPLSACGGSAGTGAESATSSSATAKCLDVDADAQQAIADGATYGTLTPVAAKAVKAPARSDAYLVAMKFNDGNGEMTGVWMTSGLTATDVGPLLSVDGAAHQFTNWPNTINGETLNIEEPGVADAKACLS
;
A
#
# COMPACT_ATOMS: atom_id res chain seq x y z
N MET A 1 5.10 -56.14 -0.39
CA MET A 1 6.19 -56.31 -1.39
C MET A 1 6.69 -54.91 -1.74
N LYS A 2 7.90 -54.51 -1.31
CA LYS A 2 9.13 -54.36 -2.14
C LYS A 2 8.88 -53.43 -3.35
N ARG A 3 9.57 -52.31 -3.62
CA ARG A 3 10.91 -51.78 -3.25
C ARG A 3 10.96 -50.30 -3.73
N LYS A 4 11.48 -49.39 -2.90
CA LYS A 4 12.76 -48.65 -3.06
C LYS A 4 12.86 -47.63 -4.22
N ALA A 5 13.12 -46.38 -3.85
CA ALA A 5 14.22 -45.61 -4.44
C ALA A 5 14.89 -44.78 -3.33
N ILE A 6 16.19 -44.98 -3.19
CA ILE A 6 17.14 -44.29 -2.31
C ILE A 6 17.96 -43.41 -3.24
N ALA A 7 18.25 -42.16 -2.85
CA ALA A 7 19.50 -41.51 -3.23
C ALA A 7 19.88 -40.47 -2.16
N ILE A 8 20.84 -40.89 -1.34
CA ILE A 8 21.71 -40.10 -0.48
C ILE A 8 22.70 -39.36 -1.40
N ILE A 9 23.15 -38.15 -1.07
CA ILE A 9 24.58 -37.78 -1.13
C ILE A 9 24.85 -36.52 -0.31
N THR A 10 25.80 -36.71 0.58
CA THR A 10 26.40 -35.86 1.60
C THR A 10 27.63 -35.17 1.02
N VAL A 11 27.81 -33.86 1.21
CA VAL A 11 29.12 -33.15 1.26
C VAL A 11 28.84 -31.86 2.06
N LEU A 12 29.22 -31.63 3.32
CA LEU A 12 30.48 -31.72 4.06
C LEU A 12 31.48 -30.55 3.81
N LEU A 13 31.54 -29.65 4.81
CA LEU A 13 32.73 -28.94 5.35
C LEU A 13 33.39 -27.79 4.54
N LEU A 14 33.33 -26.56 5.09
CA LEU A 14 34.42 -25.84 5.82
C LEU A 14 34.20 -24.30 5.83
N ALA A 15 34.38 -23.70 7.02
CA ALA A 15 34.48 -22.25 7.29
C ALA A 15 35.96 -21.78 7.10
N PRO A 16 36.44 -20.56 7.50
CA PRO A 16 35.83 -19.26 7.87
C PRO A 16 36.63 -18.01 7.32
N LEU A 17 36.32 -16.81 7.85
CA LEU A 17 37.15 -15.58 8.01
C LEU A 17 37.36 -14.56 6.85
N SER A 18 36.74 -13.39 7.06
CA SER A 18 37.32 -12.03 7.06
C SER A 18 38.31 -11.61 5.96
N ALA A 19 37.85 -10.76 5.04
CA ALA A 19 38.71 -9.78 4.36
C ALA A 19 37.94 -8.48 4.08
N CYS A 20 38.49 -7.39 4.61
CA CYS A 20 38.13 -6.00 4.40
C CYS A 20 38.82 -5.50 3.11
N GLY A 21 38.11 -4.71 2.29
CA GLY A 21 38.75 -3.73 1.39
C GLY A 21 38.58 -3.95 -0.13
N GLY A 22 37.97 -2.94 -0.78
CA GLY A 22 38.43 -2.45 -2.08
C GLY A 22 37.77 -2.98 -3.37
N SER A 23 36.76 -2.24 -3.83
CA SER A 23 36.34 -1.98 -5.23
C SER A 23 37.04 -2.75 -6.38
N ALA A 24 36.25 -3.56 -7.11
CA ALA A 24 36.19 -3.64 -8.59
C ALA A 24 35.20 -4.76 -8.97
N GLY A 25 34.18 -4.42 -9.74
CA GLY A 25 32.98 -5.24 -9.93
C GLY A 25 33.14 -6.49 -10.78
N THR A 26 32.12 -7.34 -10.76
CA THR A 26 31.60 -8.10 -11.91
C THR A 26 30.15 -8.45 -11.57
N GLY A 27 29.26 -8.19 -12.53
CA GLY A 27 27.82 -8.05 -12.35
C GLY A 27 27.12 -9.22 -11.70
N ALA A 28 26.35 -8.90 -10.66
CA ALA A 28 25.07 -9.54 -10.43
C ALA A 28 24.02 -8.58 -10.98
N GLU A 29 23.34 -8.98 -12.04
CA GLU A 29 22.08 -8.39 -12.50
C GLU A 29 21.03 -8.61 -11.39
N SER A 30 21.16 -7.83 -10.31
CA SER A 30 20.03 -7.54 -9.45
C SER A 30 19.16 -6.61 -10.26
N ALA A 31 17.98 -7.10 -10.65
CA ALA A 31 16.91 -6.29 -11.16
C ALA A 31 16.65 -5.17 -10.14
N THR A 32 17.31 -4.04 -10.36
CA THR A 32 16.93 -2.75 -9.80
C THR A 32 15.54 -2.50 -10.35
N SER A 33 14.53 -2.95 -9.61
CA SER A 33 13.23 -2.33 -9.65
C SER A 33 13.49 -0.91 -9.20
N SER A 34 13.76 -0.03 -10.16
CA SER A 34 13.74 1.41 -9.98
C SER A 34 12.30 1.78 -9.61
N SER A 35 11.93 1.50 -8.36
CA SER A 35 10.87 2.17 -7.68
C SER A 35 11.35 3.61 -7.56
N ALA A 36 10.99 4.42 -8.56
CA ALA A 36 10.94 5.84 -8.37
C ALA A 36 10.03 6.04 -7.16
N THR A 37 10.62 6.34 -5.99
CA THR A 37 9.90 6.47 -4.73
C THR A 37 8.71 7.41 -4.97
N ALA A 38 7.49 6.89 -4.87
CA ALA A 38 6.30 7.69 -5.10
C ALA A 38 6.33 8.91 -4.19
N LYS A 39 6.05 10.09 -4.74
CA LYS A 39 6.03 11.31 -3.94
C LYS A 39 4.86 11.25 -2.96
N CYS A 40 5.18 11.12 -1.67
CA CYS A 40 4.20 11.23 -0.60
C CYS A 40 3.67 12.66 -0.52
N LEU A 41 2.35 12.77 -0.44
CA LEU A 41 1.61 14.03 -0.32
C LEU A 41 0.85 14.03 1.00
N ASP A 42 0.73 15.22 1.59
CA ASP A 42 -0.12 15.45 2.75
C ASP A 42 -1.60 15.49 2.34
N VAL A 43 -2.45 15.09 3.27
CA VAL A 43 -3.91 15.13 3.11
C VAL A 43 -4.46 16.02 4.21
N ASP A 44 -5.19 17.06 3.84
CA ASP A 44 -5.71 18.02 4.81
C ASP A 44 -6.69 17.36 5.78
N ALA A 45 -6.76 17.86 7.01
CA ALA A 45 -7.65 17.31 8.04
C ALA A 45 -9.12 17.27 7.59
N ASP A 46 -9.56 18.28 6.84
CA ASP A 46 -10.92 18.34 6.30
C ASP A 46 -11.16 17.28 5.22
N ALA A 47 -10.15 16.95 4.40
CA ALA A 47 -10.25 15.87 3.43
C ALA A 47 -10.27 14.50 4.12
N GLN A 48 -9.51 14.33 5.21
CA GLN A 48 -9.58 13.14 6.06
C GLN A 48 -10.97 13.00 6.70
N GLN A 49 -11.54 14.10 7.19
CA GLN A 49 -12.89 14.11 7.75
C GLN A 49 -13.93 13.78 6.69
N ALA A 50 -13.81 14.33 5.48
CA ALA A 50 -14.70 13.99 4.37
C ALA A 50 -14.67 12.49 4.04
N ILE A 51 -13.52 11.82 4.12
CA ILE A 51 -13.43 10.35 4.01
C ILE A 51 -14.19 9.67 5.14
N ALA A 52 -13.98 10.14 6.38
CA ALA A 52 -14.60 9.59 7.58
C ALA A 52 -16.12 9.79 7.65
N ASP A 53 -16.66 10.85 7.03
CA ASP A 53 -18.10 11.13 6.98
C ASP A 53 -18.89 10.04 6.23
N GLY A 54 -18.19 9.24 5.42
CA GLY A 54 -18.76 8.05 4.79
C GLY A 54 -18.94 6.86 5.73
N ALA A 55 -18.60 6.97 7.02
CA ALA A 55 -18.63 5.87 7.97
C ALA A 55 -20.00 5.16 8.01
N THR A 56 -20.00 3.85 7.82
CA THR A 56 -21.23 3.03 7.85
C THR A 56 -21.56 2.57 9.28
N TYR A 57 -20.54 2.45 10.14
CA TYR A 57 -20.68 1.96 11.50
C TYR A 57 -19.91 2.88 12.46
N GLY A 58 -20.62 3.41 13.47
CA GLY A 58 -19.99 4.24 14.49
C GLY A 58 -19.31 5.49 13.93
N THR A 59 -18.27 5.95 14.64
CA THR A 59 -17.44 7.07 14.22
C THR A 59 -16.10 6.56 13.75
N LEU A 60 -15.73 6.88 12.51
CA LEU A 60 -14.39 6.68 11.99
C LEU A 60 -13.56 7.91 12.35
N THR A 61 -12.56 7.76 13.22
CA THR A 61 -11.73 8.89 13.67
C THR A 61 -10.38 8.87 12.94
N PRO A 62 -10.09 9.84 12.06
CA PRO A 62 -8.78 9.92 11.41
C PRO A 62 -7.64 10.08 12.41
N VAL A 63 -6.53 9.38 12.17
CA VAL A 63 -5.29 9.46 12.98
C VAL A 63 -4.17 10.10 12.16
N ALA A 64 -3.96 9.60 10.94
CA ALA A 64 -2.99 10.15 9.99
C ALA A 64 -3.39 9.73 8.57
N ALA A 65 -3.12 10.58 7.59
CA ALA A 65 -3.33 10.25 6.19
C ALA A 65 -2.18 10.75 5.32
N LYS A 66 -1.88 9.97 4.29
CA LYS A 66 -0.93 10.29 3.25
C LYS A 66 -1.46 9.83 1.92
N ALA A 67 -1.01 10.49 0.86
CA ALA A 67 -1.44 10.18 -0.48
C ALA A 67 -0.28 10.04 -1.46
N VAL A 68 -0.56 9.34 -2.55
CA VAL A 68 0.25 9.34 -3.76
C VAL A 68 -0.65 9.62 -4.96
N LYS A 69 -0.07 10.08 -6.05
CA LYS A 69 -0.81 10.20 -7.30
C LYS A 69 -1.14 8.80 -7.84
N ALA A 70 -2.37 8.56 -8.27
CA ALA A 70 -2.76 7.26 -8.81
C ALA A 70 -2.07 7.04 -10.18
N PRO A 71 -1.18 6.04 -10.35
CA PRO A 71 -0.44 5.84 -11.60
C PRO A 71 -1.35 5.50 -12.78
N ALA A 72 -2.44 4.76 -12.52
CA ALA A 72 -3.41 4.38 -13.54
C ALA A 72 -4.41 5.50 -13.89
N ARG A 73 -4.50 6.56 -13.06
CA ARG A 73 -5.52 7.61 -13.17
C ARG A 73 -4.92 8.97 -12.78
N SER A 74 -4.45 9.72 -13.78
CA SER A 74 -3.66 10.95 -13.60
C SER A 74 -4.41 12.13 -12.99
N ASP A 75 -5.73 12.04 -12.87
CA ASP A 75 -6.63 12.98 -12.21
C ASP A 75 -6.95 12.57 -10.76
N ALA A 76 -6.55 11.38 -10.33
CA ALA A 76 -6.86 10.85 -9.00
C ALA A 76 -5.64 10.73 -8.08
N TYR A 77 -5.93 10.57 -6.80
CA TYR A 77 -4.98 10.28 -5.73
C TYR A 77 -5.45 9.05 -4.99
N LEU A 78 -4.49 8.24 -4.55
CA LEU A 78 -4.72 7.16 -3.59
C LEU A 78 -4.35 7.68 -2.21
N VAL A 79 -5.33 7.74 -1.32
CA VAL A 79 -5.18 8.19 0.06
C VAL A 79 -5.18 6.97 0.96
N ALA A 80 -4.05 6.70 1.59
CA ALA A 80 -4.00 5.78 2.73
C ALA A 80 -4.26 6.58 4.01
N MET A 81 -5.25 6.18 4.78
CA MET A 81 -5.55 6.81 6.06
C MET A 81 -5.59 5.75 7.16
N LYS A 82 -4.82 6.01 8.22
CA LYS A 82 -4.93 5.33 9.50
C LYS A 82 -6.06 5.98 10.28
N PHE A 83 -6.96 5.16 10.82
CA PHE A 83 -8.13 5.60 11.56
C PHE A 83 -8.43 4.68 12.73
N ASN A 84 -9.20 5.17 13.69
CA ASN A 84 -9.74 4.40 14.79
C ASN A 84 -11.26 4.22 14.61
N ASP A 85 -11.74 2.98 14.69
CA ASP A 85 -13.16 2.60 14.54
C ASP A 85 -13.91 2.46 15.88
N GLY A 86 -13.24 2.73 16.99
CA GLY A 86 -13.70 2.47 18.36
C GLY A 86 -13.20 1.14 18.95
N ASN A 87 -12.69 0.22 18.13
CA ASN A 87 -12.14 -1.08 18.55
C ASN A 87 -10.63 -1.18 18.38
N GLY A 88 -10.04 -0.31 17.55
CA GLY A 88 -8.59 -0.23 17.37
C GLY A 88 -8.22 0.67 16.20
N GLU A 89 -6.91 0.83 16.00
CA GLU A 89 -6.40 1.54 14.83
C GLU A 89 -6.21 0.58 13.65
N MET A 90 -6.63 1.03 12.47
CA MET A 90 -6.49 0.29 11.22
C MET A 90 -6.26 1.25 10.05
N THR A 91 -5.86 0.70 8.90
CA THR A 91 -5.56 1.50 7.71
C THR A 91 -6.47 1.08 6.56
N GLY A 92 -7.12 2.06 5.93
CA GLY A 92 -7.87 1.88 4.69
C GLY A 92 -7.26 2.70 3.56
N VAL A 93 -7.68 2.42 2.33
CA VAL A 93 -7.29 3.20 1.15
C VAL A 93 -8.52 3.64 0.37
N TRP A 94 -8.55 4.93 0.06
CA TRP A 94 -9.58 5.57 -0.75
C TRP A 94 -8.96 6.22 -1.97
N MET A 95 -9.77 6.43 -3.01
CA MET A 95 -9.41 7.20 -4.18
C MET A 95 -10.22 8.49 -4.20
N THR A 96 -9.55 9.59 -4.57
CA THR A 96 -10.11 10.94 -4.59
C THR A 96 -9.52 11.77 -5.72
N SER A 97 -10.21 12.80 -6.18
CA SER A 97 -9.67 13.81 -7.11
C SER A 97 -8.78 14.87 -6.45
N GLY A 98 -8.78 14.99 -5.12
CA GLY A 98 -8.09 16.07 -4.42
C GLY A 98 -7.80 15.76 -2.96
N LEU A 99 -6.92 16.58 -2.37
CA LEU A 99 -6.38 16.35 -1.02
C LEU A 99 -6.80 17.43 0.00
N THR A 100 -7.71 18.31 -0.42
CA THR A 100 -8.24 19.46 0.34
C THR A 100 -9.76 19.32 0.47
N ALA A 101 -10.38 20.05 1.41
CA ALA A 101 -11.83 20.03 1.60
C ALA A 101 -12.64 20.32 0.32
N THR A 102 -12.15 21.23 -0.52
CA THR A 102 -12.85 21.70 -1.72
C THR A 102 -12.81 20.71 -2.88
N ASP A 103 -11.80 19.84 -2.91
CA ASP A 103 -11.48 19.04 -4.11
C ASP A 103 -11.47 17.52 -3.85
N VAL A 104 -11.79 17.09 -2.62
CA VAL A 104 -11.74 15.67 -2.19
C VAL A 104 -12.82 14.77 -2.83
N GLY A 105 -13.81 15.32 -3.52
CA GLY A 105 -14.86 14.55 -4.20
C GLY A 105 -14.61 14.39 -5.70
N PRO A 106 -14.73 13.19 -6.28
CA PRO A 106 -15.44 12.02 -5.75
C PRO A 106 -14.58 11.14 -4.82
N LEU A 107 -15.22 10.54 -3.81
CA LEU A 107 -14.61 9.56 -2.90
C LEU A 107 -14.99 8.14 -3.28
N LEU A 108 -13.99 7.26 -3.36
CA LEU A 108 -14.16 5.86 -3.73
C LEU A 108 -13.40 4.95 -2.75
N SER A 109 -14.03 3.87 -2.30
CA SER A 109 -13.39 2.82 -1.51
C SER A 109 -12.50 1.96 -2.41
N VAL A 110 -11.20 1.85 -2.09
CA VAL A 110 -10.24 1.07 -2.88
C VAL A 110 -9.99 -0.29 -2.27
N ASP A 111 -9.75 -0.36 -0.95
CA ASP A 111 -9.44 -1.64 -0.30
C ASP A 111 -10.57 -2.17 0.59
N GLY A 112 -10.38 -3.39 1.12
CA GLY A 112 -11.39 -4.05 1.93
C GLY A 112 -11.75 -3.29 3.21
N ALA A 113 -10.78 -2.60 3.82
CA ALA A 113 -11.02 -1.76 4.99
C ALA A 113 -11.85 -0.53 4.62
N ALA A 114 -11.50 0.19 3.57
CA ALA A 114 -12.30 1.31 3.09
C ALA A 114 -13.74 0.88 2.77
N HIS A 115 -13.92 -0.25 2.07
CA HIS A 115 -15.23 -0.76 1.70
C HIS A 115 -16.07 -1.24 2.89
N GLN A 116 -15.44 -1.85 3.89
CA GLN A 116 -16.13 -2.34 5.08
C GLN A 116 -16.63 -1.20 5.97
N PHE A 117 -15.80 -0.16 6.14
CA PHE A 117 -16.03 0.88 7.14
C PHE A 117 -16.69 2.13 6.59
N THR A 118 -16.74 2.30 5.27
CA THR A 118 -17.39 3.45 4.63
C THR A 118 -18.37 3.04 3.54
N ASN A 119 -19.37 3.89 3.27
CA ASN A 119 -20.38 3.71 2.23
C ASN A 119 -19.96 4.38 0.91
N TRP A 120 -18.65 4.63 0.70
CA TRP A 120 -18.16 5.16 -0.56
C TRP A 120 -18.22 4.09 -1.66
N PRO A 121 -18.62 4.46 -2.89
CA PRO A 121 -18.63 3.53 -4.01
C PRO A 121 -17.25 2.92 -4.23
N ASN A 122 -17.16 1.69 -4.74
CA ASN A 122 -15.89 1.01 -5.01
C ASN A 122 -15.69 0.72 -6.50
N THR A 123 -16.53 1.30 -7.36
CA THR A 123 -16.54 1.03 -8.79
C THR A 123 -16.43 2.35 -9.55
N ILE A 124 -15.56 2.40 -10.54
CA ILE A 124 -15.39 3.53 -11.45
C ILE A 124 -15.34 3.01 -12.88
N ASN A 125 -16.16 3.59 -13.77
CA ASN A 125 -16.23 3.17 -15.19
C ASN A 125 -16.47 1.67 -15.41
N GLY A 126 -17.17 0.99 -14.49
CA GLY A 126 -17.44 -0.45 -14.56
C GLY A 126 -16.31 -1.35 -14.03
N GLU A 127 -15.21 -0.77 -13.54
CA GLU A 127 -14.11 -1.48 -12.89
C GLU A 127 -14.23 -1.38 -11.37
N THR A 128 -14.13 -2.52 -10.68
CA THR A 128 -14.10 -2.57 -9.22
C THR A 128 -12.69 -2.34 -8.72
N LEU A 129 -12.51 -1.27 -7.96
CA LEU A 129 -11.25 -0.94 -7.29
C LEU A 129 -10.96 -1.98 -6.19
N ASN A 130 -9.69 -2.30 -6.02
CA ASN A 130 -9.23 -3.28 -5.04
C ASN A 130 -7.78 -3.00 -4.60
N ILE A 131 -7.23 -3.85 -3.74
CA ILE A 131 -5.87 -3.69 -3.18
C ILE A 131 -4.75 -3.77 -4.23
N GLU A 132 -5.01 -4.34 -5.41
CA GLU A 132 -4.06 -4.50 -6.51
C GLU A 132 -3.97 -3.24 -7.38
N GLU A 133 -4.76 -2.21 -7.09
CA GLU A 133 -4.64 -0.92 -7.77
C GLU A 133 -3.19 -0.38 -7.67
N PRO A 134 -2.55 -0.03 -8.80
CA PRO A 134 -1.21 0.52 -8.79
C PRO A 134 -1.10 1.72 -7.85
N GLY A 135 -0.08 1.74 -6.99
CA GLY A 135 0.16 2.82 -6.02
C GLY A 135 -0.48 2.62 -4.64
N VAL A 136 -1.33 1.60 -4.44
CA VAL A 136 -1.90 1.31 -3.10
C VAL A 136 -0.81 1.00 -2.07
N ALA A 137 0.17 0.17 -2.44
CA ALA A 137 1.29 -0.15 -1.58
C ALA A 137 2.14 1.09 -1.25
N ASP A 138 2.35 1.95 -2.24
CA ASP A 138 3.10 3.19 -2.07
C ASP A 138 2.38 4.18 -1.14
N ALA A 139 1.06 4.33 -1.29
CA ALA A 139 0.23 5.16 -0.41
C ALA A 139 0.34 4.69 1.05
N LYS A 140 0.25 3.38 1.29
CA LYS A 140 0.40 2.79 2.63
C LYS A 140 1.80 2.99 3.18
N ALA A 141 2.83 2.85 2.34
CA ALA A 141 4.22 3.07 2.74
C ALA A 141 4.46 4.51 3.22
N CYS A 142 3.75 5.50 2.66
CA CYS A 142 3.88 6.91 3.09
C CYS A 142 3.42 7.16 4.55
N LEU A 143 2.63 6.28 5.16
CA LEU A 143 2.18 6.41 6.56
C LEU A 143 3.24 6.02 7.61
N SER A 144 4.40 5.52 7.17
CA SER A 144 5.46 4.95 8.02
C SER A 144 6.35 5.99 8.69
#